data_AF-A0A8B7VU74-F1
#
_entry.id   AF-A0A8B7VU74-F1
#
_cell.length_a   1.000
_cell.length_b   1.000
_cell.length_c   1.000
_cell.angle_alpha   90.00
_cell.angle_beta   90.00
_cell.angle_gamma   90.00
#
_symmetry.space_group_name_H-M   'P 1'
#
loop_
_entity.id
_entity.type
_entity.pdbx_description
1 polymer ?
#
loop_
_entity_poly.entity_id
_entity_poly.type
_entity_poly.pdbx_seq_one_letter_code
_entity_poly.pdbx_strand_id
1 'polypeptide(L)'
;MPKTLKGKSTGREKKVIHPYSRKAAQITREAHKQEKKEKYLNRFNSELEQIELHNSIKDRQGRRHHSRETVIKQTMERERQQYEGYGFEIPDLLDGSNLKMFREWDFDLKKLPNIKMRKVCANDAIPKKQQTEEESMTFFLQIFVDNILPLANHRKKWTSKTLRKISGKLNPV
;
A
#
# COMPACT_ATOMS: atom_id res chain seq x y z
N MET A 1 -33.24 -38.52 -10.92
CA MET A 1 -32.16 -38.63 -9.91
C MET A 1 -31.37 -37.32 -9.89
N PRO A 2 -31.31 -36.56 -8.78
CA PRO A 2 -30.52 -35.33 -8.73
C PRO A 2 -29.04 -35.68 -8.52
N LYS A 3 -28.17 -35.15 -9.38
CA LYS A 3 -26.73 -35.38 -9.35
C LYS A 3 -26.09 -34.59 -8.20
N THR A 4 -25.24 -35.28 -7.44
CA THR A 4 -24.46 -34.78 -6.30
C THR A 4 -23.54 -33.61 -6.70
N LEU A 5 -23.58 -32.53 -5.90
CA LEU A 5 -22.69 -31.37 -6.04
C LEU A 5 -21.28 -31.74 -5.55
N LYS A 6 -20.29 -31.67 -6.44
CA LYS A 6 -18.87 -31.90 -6.12
C LYS A 6 -18.36 -30.82 -5.16
N GLY A 7 -17.69 -31.27 -4.10
CA GLY A 7 -17.23 -30.49 -2.97
C GLY A 7 -16.25 -29.36 -3.29
N LYS A 8 -16.33 -28.33 -2.45
CA LYS A 8 -15.41 -27.19 -2.34
C LYS A 8 -13.97 -27.67 -2.16
N SER A 9 -13.06 -27.19 -3.00
CA SER A 9 -11.63 -27.37 -2.81
C SER A 9 -11.15 -26.52 -1.62
N THR A 10 -10.92 -27.18 -0.49
CA THR A 10 -10.07 -26.75 0.61
C THR A 10 -8.64 -26.50 0.10
N GLY A 11 -8.03 -25.37 0.48
CA GLY A 11 -6.60 -25.09 0.34
C GLY A 11 -6.05 -25.07 -1.09
N ARG A 12 -6.12 -23.93 -1.79
CA ARG A 12 -5.29 -23.74 -2.99
C ARG A 12 -3.93 -23.17 -2.58
N GLU A 13 -2.94 -24.05 -2.46
CA GLU A 13 -1.52 -23.67 -2.55
C GLU A 13 -1.32 -22.68 -3.70
N LYS A 14 -0.43 -21.68 -3.52
CA LYS A 14 -0.12 -20.67 -4.53
C LYS A 14 0.43 -21.37 -5.77
N LYS A 15 -0.45 -21.71 -6.71
CA LYS A 15 -0.11 -22.43 -7.95
C LYS A 15 0.98 -21.67 -8.69
N VAL A 16 2.09 -22.34 -9.01
CA VAL A 16 3.14 -21.83 -9.88
C VAL A 16 2.51 -21.28 -11.15
N ILE A 17 2.73 -20.00 -11.44
CA ILE A 17 2.16 -19.30 -12.58
C ILE A 17 3.17 -19.41 -13.73
N HIS A 18 2.74 -20.00 -14.84
CA HIS A 18 3.60 -20.09 -16.03
C HIS A 18 3.85 -18.71 -16.66
N PRO A 19 5.09 -18.37 -17.11
CA PRO A 19 5.46 -17.04 -17.58
C PRO A 19 4.59 -16.49 -18.72
N TYR A 20 4.20 -17.35 -19.67
CA TYR A 20 3.39 -16.95 -20.84
C TYR A 20 1.87 -17.16 -20.64
N SER A 21 1.43 -17.43 -19.41
CA SER A 21 -0.01 -17.61 -19.15
C SER A 21 -0.77 -16.29 -19.17
N ARG A 22 -2.08 -16.34 -19.46
CA ARG A 22 -2.97 -15.18 -19.35
C ARG A 22 -2.90 -14.52 -17.96
N LYS A 23 -2.72 -15.33 -16.91
CA LYS A 23 -2.61 -14.87 -15.52
C LYS A 23 -1.30 -14.09 -15.29
N ALA A 24 -0.18 -14.55 -15.86
CA ALA A 24 1.08 -13.80 -15.79
C ALA A 24 0.97 -12.44 -16.49
N ALA A 25 0.40 -12.41 -17.70
CA ALA A 25 0.19 -11.16 -18.43
C ALA A 25 -0.68 -10.14 -17.65
N GLN A 26 -1.69 -10.61 -16.92
CA GLN A 26 -2.50 -9.74 -16.04
C GLN A 26 -1.68 -9.17 -14.88
N ILE A 27 -0.87 -10.01 -14.22
CA ILE A 27 0.00 -9.57 -13.12
C ILE A 27 0.98 -8.49 -13.59
N THR A 28 1.63 -8.69 -14.72
CA THR A 28 2.55 -7.70 -15.29
C THR A 28 1.84 -6.36 -15.61
N ARG A 29 0.61 -6.41 -16.12
CA ARG A 29 -0.19 -5.20 -16.40
C ARG A 29 -0.52 -4.43 -15.12
N GLU A 30 -0.97 -5.12 -14.08
CA GLU A 30 -1.27 -4.49 -12.78
C GLU A 30 0.00 -3.95 -12.11
N ALA A 31 1.12 -4.68 -12.20
CA ALA A 31 2.40 -4.24 -11.66
C ALA A 31 2.85 -2.92 -12.31
N HIS A 32 2.82 -2.81 -13.64
CA HIS A 32 3.15 -1.57 -14.33
C HIS A 32 2.18 -0.42 -14.01
N LYS A 33 0.90 -0.72 -13.83
CA LYS A 33 -0.10 0.27 -13.41
C LYS A 33 0.23 0.83 -12.03
N GLN A 34 0.54 -0.05 -11.08
CA GLN A 34 0.92 0.34 -9.72
C GLN A 34 2.25 1.12 -9.71
N GLU A 35 3.26 0.67 -10.46
CA GLU A 35 4.55 1.35 -10.57
C GLU A 35 4.40 2.79 -11.05
N LYS A 36 3.61 3.03 -12.11
CA LYS A 36 3.36 4.39 -12.63
C LYS A 36 2.68 5.28 -11.59
N LYS A 37 1.74 4.72 -10.84
CA LYS A 37 1.03 5.43 -9.77
C LYS A 37 1.97 5.80 -8.62
N GLU A 38 2.78 4.87 -8.16
CA GLU A 38 3.75 5.11 -7.08
C GLU A 38 4.78 6.16 -7.47
N LYS A 39 5.30 6.11 -8.70
CA LYS A 39 6.20 7.15 -9.22
C LYS A 39 5.56 8.54 -9.19
N TYR A 40 4.28 8.65 -9.52
CA TYR A 40 3.57 9.93 -9.50
C TYR A 40 3.38 10.47 -8.08
N LEU A 41 2.93 9.62 -7.14
CA LEU A 41 2.71 10.01 -5.74
C LEU A 41 4.02 10.38 -5.03
N ASN A 42 5.11 9.70 -5.37
CA ASN A 42 6.43 9.89 -4.76
C ASN A 42 7.31 10.91 -5.51
N ARG A 43 6.78 11.63 -6.49
CA ARG A 43 7.58 12.51 -7.37
C ARG A 43 8.33 13.62 -6.64
N PHE A 44 7.87 14.02 -5.45
CA PHE A 44 8.49 15.07 -4.64
C PHE A 44 9.41 14.54 -3.54
N ASN A 45 9.55 13.22 -3.37
CA ASN A 45 10.32 12.66 -2.26
C ASN A 45 11.79 13.09 -2.30
N SER A 46 12.40 13.12 -3.47
CA SER A 46 13.80 13.57 -3.62
C SER A 46 13.98 15.05 -3.27
N GLU A 47 13.02 15.90 -3.63
CA GLU A 47 13.05 17.33 -3.29
C GLU A 47 12.89 17.53 -1.77
N LEU A 48 11.98 16.79 -1.14
CA LEU A 48 11.79 16.84 0.32
C LEU A 48 13.03 16.34 1.07
N GLU A 49 13.63 15.25 0.61
CA GLU A 49 14.88 14.72 1.18
C GLU A 49 16.02 15.74 1.07
N GLN A 50 16.15 16.42 -0.08
CA GLN A 50 17.14 17.48 -0.25
C GLN A 50 16.90 18.66 0.70
N ILE A 51 15.65 19.07 0.89
CA ILE A 51 15.27 20.12 1.85
C ILE A 51 15.61 19.70 3.29
N GLU A 52 15.31 18.46 3.65
CA GLU A 52 15.60 17.91 4.97
C GLU A 52 17.10 17.87 5.24
N LEU A 53 17.89 17.35 4.29
CA LEU A 53 19.35 17.32 4.38
C LEU A 53 19.93 18.73 4.54
N HIS A 54 19.51 19.67 3.71
CA HIS A 54 19.96 21.05 3.81
C HIS A 54 19.64 21.66 5.19
N ASN A 55 18.46 21.39 5.73
CA ASN A 55 18.04 21.91 7.04
C ASN A 55 18.69 21.18 8.23
N SER A 56 19.17 19.95 8.03
CA SER A 56 19.86 19.16 9.06
C SER A 56 21.31 19.62 9.32
N ILE A 57 21.92 20.32 8.35
CA ILE A 57 23.26 20.89 8.49
C ILE A 57 23.22 22.02 9.52
N LYS A 58 23.92 21.81 10.65
CA LYS A 58 24.02 22.77 11.74
C LYS A 58 24.87 23.96 11.31
N ASP A 59 24.21 25.03 10.91
CA ASP A 59 24.81 26.35 10.74
C ASP A 59 24.04 27.38 11.60
N ARG A 60 24.59 28.59 11.75
CA ARG A 60 23.94 29.72 12.44
C ARG A 60 22.72 30.26 11.68
N GLN A 61 22.40 29.68 10.52
CA GLN A 61 21.33 30.11 9.65
C GLN A 61 20.06 29.30 9.94
N GLY A 62 18.92 29.99 10.04
CA GLY A 62 17.63 29.38 10.34
C GLY A 62 17.10 28.45 9.25
N ARG A 63 15.95 27.82 9.53
CA ARG A 63 15.28 26.87 8.62
C ARG A 63 15.03 27.51 7.25
N ARG A 64 15.55 26.89 6.19
CA ARG A 64 15.34 27.33 4.80
C ARG A 64 14.21 26.54 4.14
N HIS A 65 13.68 27.08 3.04
CA HIS A 65 12.68 26.43 2.18
C HIS A 65 11.34 26.04 2.83
N HIS A 66 10.99 26.65 3.97
CA HIS A 66 9.77 26.31 4.71
C HIS A 66 8.48 26.48 3.87
N SER A 67 8.39 27.53 3.07
CA SER A 67 7.23 27.78 2.20
C SER A 67 7.06 26.68 1.15
N ARG A 68 8.14 26.32 0.45
CA ARG A 68 8.14 25.26 -0.58
C ARG A 68 7.81 23.90 0.01
N GLU A 69 8.45 23.55 1.13
CA GLU A 69 8.21 22.31 1.86
C GLU A 69 6.73 22.17 2.26
N THR A 70 6.14 23.26 2.78
CA THR A 70 4.72 23.30 3.17
C THR A 70 3.80 23.08 1.98
N VAL A 71 4.05 23.77 0.86
CA VAL A 71 3.25 23.61 -0.38
C VAL A 71 3.33 22.18 -0.91
N ILE A 72 4.52 21.57 -0.91
CA ILE A 72 4.70 20.19 -1.35
C ILE A 72 3.91 19.23 -0.45
N LYS A 73 4.09 19.33 0.87
CA LYS A 73 3.40 18.47 1.84
C LYS A 73 1.88 18.58 1.72
N GLN A 74 1.36 19.80 1.60
CA GLN A 74 -0.07 20.04 1.38
C GLN A 74 -0.56 19.44 0.05
N THR A 75 0.26 19.53 -1.00
CA THR A 75 -0.10 18.97 -2.31
C THR A 75 -0.13 17.45 -2.27
N MET A 76 0.89 16.82 -1.70
CA MET A 76 0.94 15.36 -1.51
C MET A 76 -0.22 14.86 -0.65
N GLU A 77 -0.55 15.58 0.42
CA GLU A 77 -1.66 15.22 1.29
C GLU A 77 -3.01 15.29 0.56
N ARG A 78 -3.28 16.37 -0.18
CA ARG A 78 -4.50 16.48 -1.00
C ARG A 78 -4.59 15.38 -2.05
N GLU A 79 -3.48 15.09 -2.71
CA GLU A 79 -3.39 14.03 -3.72
C GLU A 79 -3.62 12.64 -3.10
N ARG A 80 -3.05 12.38 -1.93
CA ARG A 80 -3.26 11.13 -1.19
C ARG A 80 -4.73 10.97 -0.78
N GLN A 81 -5.35 12.03 -0.26
CA GLN A 81 -6.77 12.04 0.09
C GLN A 81 -7.67 11.81 -1.13
N GLN A 82 -7.37 12.45 -2.27
CA GLN A 82 -8.08 12.20 -3.52
C GLN A 82 -7.95 10.75 -3.94
N TYR A 83 -6.75 10.19 -3.89
CA TYR A 83 -6.49 8.80 -4.26
C TYR A 83 -7.24 7.78 -3.39
N GLU A 84 -7.26 8.03 -2.07
CA GLU A 84 -7.92 7.16 -1.10
C GLU A 84 -9.45 7.29 -1.13
N GLY A 85 -9.96 8.49 -1.38
CA GLY A 85 -11.40 8.77 -1.45
C GLY A 85 -11.99 8.53 -2.84
N TYR A 86 -12.01 9.59 -3.66
CA TYR A 86 -12.74 9.62 -4.94
C TYR A 86 -11.99 8.95 -6.12
N GLY A 87 -10.67 8.85 -6.03
CA GLY A 87 -9.77 8.39 -7.08
C GLY A 87 -9.37 9.50 -8.06
N PHE A 88 -8.20 9.35 -8.69
CA PHE A 88 -7.75 10.26 -9.75
C PHE A 88 -8.37 9.90 -11.08
N GLU A 89 -8.78 10.90 -11.86
CA GLU A 89 -9.11 10.73 -13.27
C GLU A 89 -7.82 10.85 -14.09
N ILE A 90 -7.35 9.71 -14.61
CA ILE A 90 -6.11 9.60 -15.38
C ILE A 90 -6.47 9.00 -16.75
N PRO A 91 -5.79 9.39 -17.85
CA PRO A 91 -6.00 8.76 -19.15
C PRO A 91 -5.91 7.24 -19.07
N ASP A 92 -6.84 6.54 -19.72
CA ASP A 92 -6.85 5.09 -19.74
C ASP A 92 -5.67 4.56 -20.57
N LEU A 93 -4.62 4.14 -19.88
CA LEU A 93 -3.40 3.60 -20.51
C LEU A 93 -3.52 2.12 -20.90
N LEU A 94 -4.63 1.45 -20.59
CA LEU A 94 -4.85 0.03 -20.91
C LEU A 94 -5.49 -0.17 -22.29
N ASP A 95 -6.18 0.85 -22.80
CA ASP A 95 -6.73 0.86 -24.16
C ASP A 95 -5.64 1.29 -25.14
N GLY A 96 -5.24 0.40 -26.05
CA GLY A 96 -4.20 0.67 -27.03
C GLY A 96 -4.55 1.83 -27.98
N SER A 97 -5.83 2.03 -28.27
CA SER A 97 -6.29 3.15 -29.10
C SER A 97 -6.14 4.49 -28.37
N ASN A 98 -6.57 4.53 -27.11
CA ASN A 98 -6.43 5.70 -26.24
C ASN A 98 -4.95 6.00 -25.94
N LEU A 99 -4.12 4.98 -25.76
CA LEU A 99 -2.69 5.13 -25.55
C LEU A 99 -2.00 5.75 -26.77
N LYS A 100 -2.38 5.33 -27.99
CA LYS A 100 -1.87 5.93 -29.22
C LYS A 100 -2.26 7.41 -29.32
N MET A 101 -3.55 7.71 -29.09
CA MET A 101 -4.05 9.09 -29.06
C MET A 101 -3.30 9.94 -28.02
N PHE A 102 -3.13 9.42 -26.80
CA PHE A 102 -2.44 10.11 -25.72
C PHE A 102 -0.94 10.31 -26.00
N ARG A 103 -0.29 9.36 -26.69
CA ARG A 103 1.12 9.46 -27.08
C ARG A 103 1.36 10.49 -28.19
N GLU A 104 0.44 10.60 -29.13
CA GLU A 104 0.48 11.54 -30.26
C GLU A 104 -0.13 12.91 -29.91
N TRP A 105 -0.63 13.07 -28.69
CA TRP A 105 -1.27 14.31 -28.25
C TRP A 105 -0.27 15.46 -28.23
N ASP A 106 -0.60 16.52 -28.95
CA ASP A 106 0.18 17.74 -29.17
C ASP A 106 -0.13 18.85 -28.14
N PHE A 107 -0.65 18.47 -26.97
CA PHE A 107 -1.11 19.39 -25.92
C PHE A 107 -2.27 20.32 -26.34
N ASP A 108 -2.93 20.05 -27.47
CA ASP A 108 -4.14 20.77 -27.85
C ASP A 108 -5.29 20.45 -26.88
N LEU A 109 -5.74 21.46 -26.15
CA LEU A 109 -6.83 21.37 -25.17
C LEU A 109 -8.16 20.97 -25.81
N LYS A 110 -8.37 21.23 -27.11
CA LYS A 110 -9.59 20.80 -27.82
C LYS A 110 -9.68 19.28 -27.96
N LYS A 111 -8.53 18.59 -27.90
CA LYS A 111 -8.46 17.12 -27.98
C LYS A 111 -8.57 16.46 -26.61
N LEU A 112 -8.42 17.22 -25.53
CA LEU A 112 -8.49 16.69 -24.16
C LEU A 112 -9.82 15.97 -23.85
N PRO A 113 -11.01 16.46 -24.26
CA PRO A 113 -12.27 15.75 -24.03
C PRO A 113 -12.38 14.42 -24.78
N ASN A 114 -11.57 14.21 -25.83
CA ASN A 114 -11.58 12.97 -26.62
C ASN A 114 -10.72 11.86 -25.98
N ILE A 115 -9.85 12.22 -25.04
CA ILE A 115 -9.02 11.27 -24.31
C ILE A 115 -9.90 10.58 -23.27
N LYS A 116 -10.00 9.26 -23.34
CA LYS A 116 -10.76 8.50 -22.34
C LYS A 116 -10.03 8.56 -21.01
N MET A 117 -10.74 9.06 -19.99
CA MET A 117 -10.27 9.11 -18.61
C MET A 117 -10.81 7.90 -17.84
N ARG A 118 -10.02 7.40 -16.92
CA ARG A 118 -10.36 6.31 -16.01
C ARG A 118 -10.03 6.71 -14.58
N LYS A 119 -10.93 6.38 -13.65
CA LYS A 119 -10.68 6.56 -12.22
C LYS A 119 -9.69 5.53 -11.71
N VAL A 120 -8.71 5.99 -10.96
CA VAL A 120 -7.69 5.17 -10.31
C VAL A 120 -7.73 5.47 -8.81
N CYS A 121 -8.14 4.48 -8.01
CA CYS A 121 -8.29 4.61 -6.56
C CYS A 121 -7.47 3.57 -5.79
N ALA A 122 -7.35 3.74 -4.47
CA ALA A 122 -6.68 2.80 -3.56
C ALA A 122 -7.25 1.38 -3.66
N ASN A 123 -8.56 1.27 -3.82
CA ASN A 123 -9.27 -0.01 -3.84
C ASN A 123 -8.97 -0.86 -5.10
N ASP A 124 -8.48 -0.24 -6.17
CA ASP A 124 -8.10 -0.94 -7.40
C ASP A 124 -6.76 -1.66 -7.31
N ALA A 125 -5.92 -1.30 -6.33
CA ALA A 125 -4.59 -1.90 -6.14
C ALA A 125 -4.64 -3.26 -5.42
N ILE A 126 -5.79 -3.63 -4.86
CA ILE A 126 -5.97 -4.85 -4.08
C ILE A 126 -6.50 -5.96 -5.00
N PRO A 127 -5.76 -7.07 -5.19
CA PRO A 127 -6.35 -8.27 -5.74
C PRO A 127 -7.41 -8.79 -4.75
N LYS A 128 -8.69 -8.75 -5.14
CA LYS A 128 -9.88 -9.18 -4.36
C LYS A 128 -9.92 -10.68 -3.96
N LYS A 129 -8.79 -11.31 -3.67
CA LYS A 129 -8.69 -12.74 -3.30
C LYS A 129 -7.74 -13.07 -2.15
N GLN A 130 -7.14 -12.09 -1.47
CA GLN A 130 -6.21 -12.37 -0.36
C GLN A 130 -6.53 -11.65 0.96
N GLN A 131 -7.43 -10.67 0.97
CA GLN A 131 -7.74 -9.92 2.19
C GLN A 131 -8.53 -10.70 3.24
N THR A 132 -9.27 -11.74 2.86
CA THR A 132 -10.12 -12.47 3.81
C THR A 132 -9.36 -13.33 4.81
N GLU A 133 -8.08 -13.66 4.58
CA GLU A 133 -7.32 -14.54 5.48
C GLU A 133 -6.40 -13.72 6.41
N GLU A 134 -5.64 -12.76 5.88
CA GLU A 134 -4.71 -11.95 6.71
C GLU A 134 -5.45 -10.98 7.64
N GLU A 135 -6.52 -10.33 7.18
CA GLU A 135 -7.35 -9.46 8.02
C GLU A 135 -8.14 -10.28 9.05
N SER A 136 -8.51 -11.52 8.72
CA SER A 136 -9.11 -12.42 9.69
C SER A 136 -8.10 -12.82 10.76
N MET A 137 -6.85 -13.13 10.40
CA MET A 137 -5.81 -13.52 11.35
C MET A 137 -5.42 -12.36 12.25
N THR A 138 -5.32 -11.13 11.73
CA THR A 138 -5.07 -9.95 12.57
C THR A 138 -6.24 -9.67 13.51
N PHE A 139 -7.49 -9.82 13.05
CA PHE A 139 -8.67 -9.67 13.90
C PHE A 139 -8.78 -10.78 14.96
N PHE A 140 -8.45 -12.03 14.62
CA PHE A 140 -8.39 -13.15 15.57
C PHE A 140 -7.26 -12.98 16.59
N LEU A 141 -6.08 -12.51 16.18
CA LEU A 141 -4.99 -12.18 17.09
C LEU A 141 -5.35 -11.02 18.01
N GLN A 142 -6.01 -9.98 17.49
CA GLN A 142 -6.51 -8.87 18.29
C GLN A 142 -7.55 -9.33 19.31
N ILE A 143 -8.53 -10.15 18.90
CA ILE A 143 -9.52 -10.77 19.80
C ILE A 143 -8.83 -11.66 20.84
N PHE A 144 -7.81 -12.41 20.48
CA PHE A 144 -7.06 -13.29 21.40
C PHE A 144 -6.28 -12.48 22.44
N VAL A 145 -5.61 -11.40 22.02
CA VAL A 145 -4.88 -10.49 22.92
C VAL A 145 -5.84 -9.74 23.85
N ASP A 146 -6.99 -9.29 23.36
CA ASP A 146 -7.91 -8.45 24.13
C ASP A 146 -8.85 -9.26 25.04
N ASN A 147 -9.20 -10.49 24.67
CA ASN A 147 -10.17 -11.30 25.42
C ASN A 147 -9.58 -12.54 26.09
N ILE A 148 -8.56 -13.17 25.52
CA ILE A 148 -8.03 -14.45 26.03
C ILE A 148 -6.79 -14.25 26.91
N LEU A 149 -5.88 -13.33 26.53
CA LEU A 149 -4.69 -13.00 27.34
C LEU A 149 -5.01 -12.46 28.75
N PRO A 150 -6.06 -11.63 28.95
CA PRO A 150 -6.43 -11.13 30.28
C PRO A 150 -7.06 -12.20 31.16
N LEU A 151 -7.74 -13.20 30.57
CA LEU A 151 -8.33 -14.33 31.31
C LEU A 151 -7.28 -15.35 31.77
N ALA A 152 -6.12 -15.40 31.12
CA ALA A 152 -4.99 -16.22 31.56
C ALA A 152 -4.18 -15.61 32.71
N ASN A 153 -4.51 -14.39 33.18
CA ASN A 153 -3.69 -13.65 34.15
C ASN A 153 -4.41 -13.28 35.45
N HIS A 154 -5.27 -14.16 35.97
CA HIS A 154 -5.65 -14.15 37.38
C HIS A 154 -4.77 -15.11 38.21
N ARG A 155 -3.51 -14.72 38.39
CA ARG A 155 -2.69 -14.86 39.62
C ARG A 155 -1.21 -14.78 39.25
N LYS A 156 -0.68 -13.56 39.26
CA LYS A 156 0.54 -13.14 39.99
C LYS A 156 0.99 -11.79 39.44
N LYS A 157 0.88 -10.73 40.26
CA LYS A 157 1.54 -9.45 39.99
C LYS A 157 3.06 -9.69 40.00
N TRP A 158 3.69 -9.63 38.84
CA TRP A 158 5.15 -9.67 38.73
C TRP A 158 5.68 -8.29 39.11
N THR A 159 6.33 -8.20 40.27
CA THR A 159 7.04 -6.97 40.67
C THR A 159 8.46 -7.02 40.08
N SER A 160 9.09 -5.86 39.96
CA SER A 160 10.45 -5.67 39.44
C SER A 160 11.55 -6.48 40.16
N LYS A 161 11.25 -7.10 41.32
CA LYS A 161 12.12 -8.07 41.98
C LYS A 161 12.06 -9.47 41.34
N THR A 162 10.93 -9.85 40.77
CA THR A 162 10.72 -11.18 40.20
C THR A 162 11.38 -11.33 38.82
N LEU A 163 11.46 -10.25 38.04
CA LEU A 163 12.17 -10.20 36.75
C LEU A 163 13.70 -10.34 36.91
N ARG A 164 14.29 -9.75 37.96
CA ARG A 164 15.73 -9.92 38.27
C ARG A 164 16.13 -11.33 38.71
N LYS A 165 15.20 -12.09 39.30
CA LYS A 165 15.46 -13.49 39.71
C LYS A 165 15.40 -14.48 38.53
N ILE A 166 14.74 -14.10 37.44
CA ILE A 166 14.68 -14.89 36.20
C ILE A 166 15.92 -14.61 35.33
N SER A 167 16.38 -13.36 35.21
CA SER A 167 17.57 -13.05 34.40
C SER A 167 18.87 -13.67 34.94
N GLY A 168 18.95 -13.93 36.25
CA GLY A 168 20.10 -14.61 36.87
C GLY A 168 20.13 -16.13 36.71
N LYS A 169 19.10 -16.75 36.12
CA LYS A 169 19.03 -18.22 35.91
C LYS A 169 19.19 -18.66 34.45
N LEU A 170 19.47 -17.73 33.54
CA LEU A 170 19.59 -17.98 32.10
C LEU A 170 21.04 -18.02 31.59
N ASN A 171 22.03 -18.12 32.49
CA ASN A 171 23.40 -18.48 32.14
C ASN A 171 23.98 -19.44 33.19
N PRO A 172 23.99 -20.76 32.93
CA PRO A 172 25.08 -21.61 33.35
C PRO A 172 26.15 -21.62 32.24
N VAL A 173 27.40 -21.47 32.70
CA VAL A 173 28.71 -21.59 32.02
C VAL A 173 28.71 -22.31 30.66
#